data_AF-A0A8H4S0H8-F1
#
_entry.id   AF-A0A8H4S0H8-F1
#
_cell.length_a   1.000
_cell.length_b   1.000
_cell.length_c   1.000
_cell.angle_alpha   90.00
_cell.angle_beta   90.00
_cell.angle_gamma   90.00
#
_symmetry.space_group_name_H-M   'P 1'
#
loop_
_entity.id
_entity.type
_entity.pdbx_description
1 polymer ?
#
loop_
_entity_poly.entity_id
_entity_poly.type
_entity_poly.pdbx_seq_one_letter_code
_entity_poly.pdbx_strand_id
1 'polypeptide(L)'
;MTANASVNVHYWRWTVPPPSSRPDNSPAKTEESADETNILVCFDLDDEFVLRLRRLLHNADLRKWEEEPFLMLEFALSIVVDQCEEDLWSFQKPVRDIEKTREKIFKETSSSNDDKTFDLLVERYSQLHELSRHVIHISETMDAASNNLGAIVRDHDLWIESNPHSSAATKRLSKALLLRENMISNLNFRAKAFVSRMDNEIKCASNFVAVGDSNISKGILKQTRNEGKVLSDTVSALTLLFLPSTFISGFFGMNFFTLESNQTTQKLQWETHPKIWIFFVCSIPITILGFFHFMLKFEFHGFIEDTQGFIRDIFHQGKVSDLEKSKPGKVRYLKKSKPGTSRNFGFSRRATLHTTP
;
A
#
# COMPACT_ATOMS: atom_id res chain seq x y z
N MET A 1 -14.16 -26.92 24.24
CA MET A 1 -12.97 -27.28 25.05
C MET A 1 -12.86 -26.25 26.16
N THR A 2 -13.40 -26.55 27.33
CA THR A 2 -13.28 -25.72 28.54
C THR A 2 -11.90 -25.99 29.13
N ALA A 3 -10.93 -25.15 28.79
CA ALA A 3 -9.65 -25.17 29.48
C ALA A 3 -9.90 -24.68 30.92
N ASN A 4 -9.64 -25.54 31.91
CA ASN A 4 -9.42 -25.12 33.29
C ASN A 4 -8.21 -24.19 33.27
N ALA A 5 -8.45 -22.88 33.16
CA ALA A 5 -7.42 -21.89 33.40
C ALA A 5 -7.12 -21.93 34.90
N SER A 6 -5.99 -22.52 35.28
CA SER A 6 -5.45 -22.40 36.63
C SER A 6 -5.10 -20.94 36.86
N VAL A 7 -5.87 -20.25 37.71
CA VAL A 7 -5.59 -18.88 38.13
C VAL A 7 -4.27 -18.88 38.91
N ASN A 8 -3.29 -18.13 38.42
CA ASN A 8 -2.01 -18.00 39.12
C ASN A 8 -2.17 -16.96 40.23
N VAL A 9 -1.92 -17.37 41.48
CA VAL A 9 -2.04 -16.49 42.65
C VAL A 9 -0.66 -16.28 43.25
N HIS A 10 -0.18 -15.04 43.23
CA HIS A 10 1.04 -14.63 43.88
C HIS A 10 0.71 -13.76 45.08
N TYR A 11 1.46 -13.92 46.17
CA TYR A 11 1.31 -13.05 47.34
C TYR A 11 2.66 -12.48 47.76
N TRP A 12 2.62 -11.28 48.32
CA TRP A 12 3.76 -10.61 48.91
C TRP A 12 3.40 -10.13 50.31
N ARG A 13 4.29 -10.35 51.28
CA ARG A 13 4.07 -10.05 52.70
C ARG A 13 5.11 -9.06 53.19
N TRP A 14 4.67 -8.05 53.94
CA TRP A 14 5.56 -7.17 54.69
C TRP A 14 5.04 -6.92 56.11
N THR A 15 5.96 -6.56 57.00
CA THR A 15 5.68 -6.23 58.40
C THR A 15 6.10 -4.79 58.65
N VAL A 16 5.21 -3.99 59.23
CA VAL A 16 5.53 -2.62 59.64
C VAL A 16 5.86 -2.65 61.14
N PRO A 17 7.10 -2.31 61.55
CA PRO A 17 7.44 -2.26 62.95
C PRO A 17 6.67 -1.11 63.62
N PRO A 18 6.25 -1.27 64.88
CA PRO A 18 5.42 -0.29 65.54
C PRO A 18 6.13 1.05 65.72
N PRO A 19 5.37 2.17 65.74
CA PRO A 19 5.96 3.49 65.93
C PRO A 19 6.70 3.54 67.27
N SER A 20 8.00 3.87 67.24
CA SER A 20 8.81 3.98 68.44
C SER A 20 8.20 5.02 69.38
N SER A 21 7.65 4.59 70.51
CA SER A 21 7.09 5.47 71.54
C SER A 21 8.15 6.48 71.99
N ARG A 22 7.83 7.78 71.91
CA ARG A 22 8.58 8.82 72.64
C ARG A 22 8.60 8.48 74.13
N PRO A 23 9.65 8.84 74.88
CA PRO A 23 9.70 8.60 76.32
C PRO A 23 8.80 9.63 77.01
N ASP A 24 7.49 9.36 77.04
CA ASP A 24 6.57 10.11 77.91
C ASP A 24 6.36 9.28 79.18
N ASN A 25 6.76 9.86 80.31
CA ASN A 25 6.64 9.28 81.64
C ASN A 25 5.15 9.20 82.02
N SER A 26 4.50 8.09 81.75
CA SER A 26 3.19 7.72 82.33
C SER A 26 3.04 6.19 82.36
N PRO A 27 2.37 5.62 83.39
CA PRO A 27 2.51 4.21 83.72
C PRO A 27 1.85 3.31 82.68
N ALA A 28 2.55 2.21 82.41
CA ALA A 28 2.29 1.21 81.38
C ALA A 28 0.81 0.80 81.27
N LYS A 29 0.21 1.13 80.13
CA LYS A 29 -0.78 0.24 79.50
C LYS A 29 -0.01 -0.75 78.64
N THR A 30 -0.14 -2.03 78.96
CA THR A 30 0.32 -3.15 78.15
C THR A 30 -0.56 -3.24 76.90
N GLU A 31 -0.35 -2.34 75.93
CA GLU A 31 -0.78 -2.59 74.56
C GLU A 31 0.32 -3.43 73.92
N GLU A 32 0.06 -4.73 73.76
CA GLU A 32 0.83 -5.58 72.85
C GLU A 32 0.78 -4.92 71.46
N SER A 33 1.83 -4.20 71.13
CA SER A 33 2.02 -3.61 69.82
C SER A 33 2.39 -4.75 68.86
N ALA A 34 1.38 -5.44 68.35
CA ALA A 34 1.55 -6.51 67.40
C ALA A 34 2.06 -5.95 66.07
N ASP A 35 3.14 -6.53 65.53
CA ASP A 35 3.62 -6.20 64.18
C ASP A 35 2.49 -6.40 63.17
N GLU A 36 2.02 -5.31 62.54
CA GLU A 36 1.00 -5.40 61.50
C GLU A 36 1.58 -6.10 60.28
N THR A 37 1.03 -7.28 59.99
CA THR A 37 1.34 -8.04 58.79
C THR A 37 0.37 -7.65 57.69
N ASN A 38 0.91 -7.11 56.60
CA ASN A 38 0.14 -6.79 55.41
C ASN A 38 0.45 -7.77 54.27
N ILE A 39 -0.57 -8.11 53.48
CA ILE A 39 -0.47 -9.07 52.38
C ILE A 39 -1.04 -8.44 51.11
N LEU A 40 -0.21 -8.33 50.07
CA LEU A 40 -0.62 -8.00 48.72
C LEU A 40 -0.90 -9.30 47.96
N VAL A 41 -2.09 -9.41 47.37
CA VAL A 41 -2.48 -10.56 46.55
C VAL A 41 -2.59 -10.11 45.09
N CYS A 42 -1.89 -10.81 44.22
CA CYS A 42 -1.84 -10.56 42.79
C CYS A 42 -2.39 -11.79 42.05
N PHE A 43 -3.32 -11.56 41.11
CA PHE A 43 -3.96 -12.61 40.32
C PHE A 43 -3.50 -12.52 38.87
N ASP A 44 -3.17 -13.65 38.28
CA ASP A 44 -2.85 -13.80 36.85
C ASP A 44 -1.75 -12.85 36.35
N LEU A 45 -0.77 -12.54 37.21
CA LEU A 45 0.44 -11.83 36.81
C LEU A 45 1.48 -12.83 36.29
N ASP A 46 2.15 -12.45 35.21
CA ASP A 46 3.33 -13.18 34.70
C ASP A 46 4.50 -13.11 35.71
N ASP A 47 5.34 -14.14 35.73
CA ASP A 47 6.50 -14.25 36.62
C ASP A 47 7.46 -13.06 36.45
N GLU A 48 7.62 -12.54 35.24
CA GLU A 48 8.45 -11.37 34.97
C GLU A 48 7.90 -10.11 35.67
N PHE A 49 6.58 -9.89 35.59
CA PHE A 49 5.91 -8.78 36.26
C PHE A 49 5.97 -8.93 37.78
N VAL A 50 5.79 -10.14 38.31
CA VAL A 50 5.92 -10.44 39.74
C VAL A 50 7.34 -10.10 40.23
N LEU A 51 8.38 -10.47 39.48
CA LEU A 51 9.77 -10.16 39.81
C LEU A 51 10.07 -8.67 39.76
N ARG A 52 9.52 -7.93 38.78
CA ARG A 52 9.68 -6.47 38.66
C ARG A 52 8.97 -5.76 39.82
N LEU A 53 7.73 -6.15 40.13
CA LEU A 53 6.95 -5.59 41.24
C LEU A 53 7.60 -5.87 42.59
N ARG A 54 8.07 -7.10 42.84
CA ARG A 54 8.76 -7.46 44.08
C ARG A 54 10.02 -6.62 44.30
N ARG A 55 10.80 -6.38 43.24
CA ARG A 55 11.99 -5.51 43.32
C ARG A 55 11.64 -4.07 43.68
N LEU A 56 10.57 -3.53 43.10
CA LEU A 56 10.11 -2.17 43.41
C LEU A 56 9.61 -2.06 44.86
N LEU A 57 8.77 -3.01 45.30
CA LEU A 57 8.22 -3.03 46.65
C LEU A 57 9.29 -3.24 47.73
N HIS A 58 10.31 -4.06 47.47
CA HIS A 58 11.41 -4.27 48.42
C HIS A 58 12.20 -2.98 48.71
N ASN A 59 12.30 -2.08 47.73
CA ASN A 59 13.01 -0.81 47.87
C ASN A 59 12.12 0.33 48.36
N ALA A 60 10.82 0.08 48.52
CA ALA A 60 9.84 1.09 48.91
C ALA A 60 9.73 1.24 50.43
N ASP A 61 9.56 2.48 50.90
CA ASP A 61 9.21 2.75 52.30
C ASP A 61 7.70 2.67 52.48
N LEU A 62 7.21 1.47 52.80
CA LEU A 62 5.77 1.21 52.95
C LEU A 62 5.20 1.63 54.30
N ARG A 63 5.98 2.27 55.18
CA ARG A 63 5.48 2.74 56.49
C ARG A 63 4.34 3.76 56.39
N LYS A 64 4.17 4.39 55.22
CA LYS A 64 3.16 5.43 54.97
C LYS A 64 1.95 4.91 54.18
N TRP A 65 1.81 3.60 54.04
CA TRP A 65 0.71 3.01 53.27
C TRP A 65 -0.67 3.32 53.86
N GLU A 66 -0.77 3.41 55.20
CA GLU A 66 -2.00 3.84 55.91
C GLU A 66 -2.38 5.30 55.64
N GLU A 67 -1.37 6.16 55.45
CA GLU A 67 -1.58 7.57 55.14
C GLU A 67 -1.96 7.78 53.67
N GLU A 68 -1.67 6.81 52.79
CA GLU A 68 -1.80 6.95 51.34
C GLU A 68 -2.22 5.63 50.65
N PRO A 69 -3.54 5.38 50.49
CA PRO A 69 -4.04 4.12 49.93
C PRO A 69 -3.70 3.93 48.45
N PHE A 70 -3.38 5.00 47.71
CA PHE A 70 -3.02 4.93 46.29
C PHE A 70 -1.54 4.56 46.07
N LEU A 71 -0.73 4.45 47.13
CA LEU A 71 0.70 4.17 47.03
C LEU A 71 1.01 2.88 46.25
N MET A 72 0.19 1.84 46.40
CA MET A 72 0.38 0.58 45.67
C MET A 72 0.13 0.72 44.16
N LEU A 73 -0.83 1.57 43.78
CA LEU A 73 -1.09 1.87 42.36
C LEU A 73 0.10 2.58 41.73
N GLU A 74 0.87 3.35 42.50
CA GLU A 74 2.08 3.99 42.01
C GLU A 74 3.07 2.97 41.39
N PHE A 75 3.32 1.88 42.11
CA PHE A 75 4.23 0.82 41.68
C PHE A 75 3.64 0.02 40.52
N ALA A 76 2.36 -0.35 40.61
CA ALA A 76 1.68 -1.06 39.52
C ALA A 76 1.70 -0.24 38.22
N LEU A 77 1.36 1.04 38.29
CA LEU A 77 1.34 1.93 37.13
C LEU A 77 2.73 2.15 36.54
N SER A 78 3.80 2.13 37.34
CA SER A 78 5.16 2.21 36.77
C SER A 78 5.46 1.03 35.84
N ILE A 79 5.04 -0.19 36.22
CA ILE A 79 5.23 -1.38 35.39
C ILE A 79 4.35 -1.30 34.14
N VAL A 80 3.09 -0.86 34.28
CA VAL A 80 2.17 -0.70 33.15
C VAL A 80 2.70 0.32 32.14
N VAL A 81 3.18 1.48 32.59
CA VAL A 81 3.73 2.52 31.69
C VAL A 81 4.94 1.99 30.94
N ASP A 82 5.86 1.31 31.62
CA ASP A 82 7.05 0.73 30.99
C ASP A 82 6.67 -0.32 29.94
N GLN A 83 5.72 -1.20 30.27
CA GLN A 83 5.22 -2.21 29.33
C GLN A 83 4.54 -1.56 28.12
N CYS A 84 3.70 -0.55 28.34
CA CYS A 84 3.05 0.19 27.27
C CYS A 84 4.07 0.85 26.33
N GLU A 85 5.15 1.39 26.88
CA GLU A 85 6.23 1.96 26.10
C GLU A 85 6.92 0.87 25.23
N GLU A 86 7.34 -0.22 25.86
CA GLU A 86 8.02 -1.34 25.17
C GLU A 86 7.17 -1.93 24.04
N ASP A 87 5.89 -2.22 24.33
CA ASP A 87 4.93 -2.75 23.35
C ASP A 87 4.76 -1.79 22.18
N LEU A 88 4.61 -0.49 22.44
CA LEU A 88 4.43 0.51 21.39
C LEU A 88 5.69 0.69 20.53
N TRP A 89 6.88 0.64 21.14
CA TRP A 89 8.14 0.72 20.40
C TRP A 89 8.36 -0.47 19.48
N SER A 90 7.84 -1.66 19.83
CA SER A 90 7.93 -2.86 18.99
C SER A 90 7.36 -2.65 17.58
N PHE A 91 6.34 -1.80 17.44
CA PHE A 91 5.69 -1.48 16.16
C PHE A 91 6.50 -0.55 15.26
N GLN A 92 7.51 0.15 15.79
CA GLN A 92 8.24 1.14 14.99
C GLN A 92 8.97 0.51 13.80
N LYS A 93 9.61 -0.64 14.00
CA LYS A 93 10.37 -1.33 12.94
C LYS A 93 9.44 -1.92 11.87
N PRO A 94 8.40 -2.73 12.20
CA PRO A 94 7.45 -3.22 11.22
C PRO A 94 6.81 -2.13 10.37
N VAL A 95 6.34 -1.03 11.00
CA VAL A 95 5.73 0.09 10.27
C VAL A 95 6.76 0.72 9.32
N ARG A 96 7.99 0.93 9.78
CA ARG A 96 9.07 1.48 8.96
C ARG A 96 9.45 0.57 7.79
N ASP A 97 9.44 -0.73 7.99
CA ASP A 97 9.82 -1.70 6.95
C ASP A 97 8.77 -1.74 5.83
N ILE A 98 7.49 -1.60 6.18
CA ILE A 98 6.40 -1.41 5.20
C ILE A 98 6.58 -0.12 4.40
N GLU A 99 6.87 1.01 5.07
CA GLU A 99 7.11 2.29 4.41
C GLU A 99 8.26 2.20 3.40
N LYS A 100 9.37 1.53 3.77
CA LYS A 100 10.54 1.36 2.89
C LYS A 100 10.28 0.41 1.73
N THR A 101 9.44 -0.61 1.93
CA THR A 101 9.09 -1.58 0.89
C THR A 101 8.39 -0.89 -0.30
N ARG A 102 7.64 0.20 -0.05
CA ARG A 102 7.06 1.04 -1.11
C ARG A 102 8.08 1.54 -2.12
N GLU A 103 9.25 2.00 -1.66
CA GLU A 103 10.31 2.52 -2.55
C GLU A 103 10.93 1.42 -3.43
N LYS A 104 11.00 0.19 -2.92
CA LYS A 104 11.52 -0.96 -3.67
C LYS A 104 10.58 -1.33 -4.82
N ILE A 105 9.27 -1.44 -4.53
CA ILE A 105 8.25 -1.78 -5.54
C ILE A 105 8.22 -0.74 -6.66
N PHE A 106 8.34 0.55 -6.34
CA PHE A 106 8.36 1.60 -7.35
C PHE A 106 9.55 1.45 -8.34
N LYS A 107 10.71 1.01 -7.84
CA LYS A 107 11.89 0.74 -8.68
C LYS A 107 11.73 -0.53 -9.51
N GLU A 108 11.18 -1.59 -8.93
CA GLU A 108 11.01 -2.89 -9.60
C GLU A 108 9.91 -2.88 -10.66
N THR A 109 8.83 -2.12 -10.45
CA THR A 109 7.73 -1.97 -11.43
C THR A 109 8.19 -1.29 -12.73
N SER A 110 9.31 -0.55 -12.70
CA SER A 110 9.89 0.05 -13.92
C SER A 110 10.63 -0.99 -14.80
N SER A 111 10.74 -2.25 -14.37
CA SER A 111 11.67 -3.24 -14.92
C SER A 111 11.11 -4.65 -15.16
N SER A 112 9.89 -5.00 -14.73
CA SER A 112 9.45 -6.40 -14.62
C SER A 112 8.13 -6.73 -15.33
N ASN A 113 7.97 -8.02 -15.70
CA ASN A 113 6.73 -8.64 -16.18
C ASN A 113 5.56 -8.44 -15.19
N ASP A 114 4.35 -8.21 -15.71
CA ASP A 114 3.13 -7.87 -14.96
C ASP A 114 2.75 -8.92 -13.90
N ASP A 115 2.89 -10.23 -14.17
CA ASP A 115 2.45 -11.29 -13.25
C ASP A 115 3.16 -11.29 -11.88
N LYS A 116 4.50 -11.13 -11.87
CA LYS A 116 5.26 -11.09 -10.61
C LYS A 116 4.97 -9.84 -9.79
N THR A 117 4.63 -8.74 -10.47
CA THR A 117 4.30 -7.47 -9.83
C THR A 117 2.97 -7.59 -9.08
N PHE A 118 2.00 -8.31 -9.66
CA PHE A 118 0.71 -8.56 -9.02
C PHE A 118 0.85 -9.40 -7.73
N ASP A 119 1.58 -10.52 -7.77
CA ASP A 119 1.79 -11.37 -6.59
C ASP A 119 2.46 -10.59 -5.43
N LEU A 120 3.47 -9.78 -5.74
CA LEU A 120 4.15 -8.92 -4.76
C LEU A 120 3.20 -7.86 -4.16
N LEU A 121 2.27 -7.33 -4.95
CA LEU A 121 1.27 -6.37 -4.47
C LEU A 121 0.26 -7.04 -3.53
N VAL A 122 -0.20 -8.25 -3.85
CA VAL A 122 -1.13 -9.02 -3.01
C VAL A 122 -0.47 -9.38 -1.67
N GLU A 123 0.78 -9.84 -1.69
CA GLU A 123 1.53 -10.14 -0.47
C GLU A 123 1.70 -8.88 0.39
N ARG A 124 2.09 -7.75 -0.21
CA ARG A 124 2.21 -6.47 0.51
C ARG A 124 0.88 -6.01 1.09
N TYR A 125 -0.22 -6.14 0.35
CA TYR A 125 -1.54 -5.73 0.82
C TYR A 125 -1.98 -6.54 2.04
N SER A 126 -1.67 -7.84 2.04
CA SER A 126 -1.93 -8.73 3.18
C SER A 126 -1.10 -8.31 4.41
N GLN A 127 0.21 -8.08 4.23
CA GLN A 127 1.09 -7.61 5.32
C GLN A 127 0.64 -6.27 5.90
N LEU A 128 0.20 -5.34 5.05
CA LEU A 128 -0.37 -4.05 5.46
C LEU A 128 -1.59 -4.22 6.37
N HIS A 129 -2.53 -5.09 6.00
CA HIS A 129 -3.77 -5.31 6.76
C HIS A 129 -3.50 -6.02 8.08
N GLU A 130 -2.65 -7.03 8.07
CA GLU A 130 -2.27 -7.74 9.30
C GLU A 130 -1.58 -6.79 10.28
N LEU A 131 -0.58 -6.00 9.82
CA LEU A 131 0.06 -5.01 10.68
C LEU A 131 -0.94 -3.94 11.16
N SER A 132 -1.83 -3.47 10.27
CA SER A 132 -2.84 -2.49 10.63
C SER A 132 -3.76 -2.99 11.74
N ARG A 133 -4.16 -4.26 11.72
CA ARG A 133 -4.99 -4.86 12.79
C ARG A 133 -4.27 -4.79 14.13
N HIS A 134 -3.00 -5.18 14.18
CA HIS A 134 -2.22 -5.13 15.42
C HIS A 134 -1.98 -3.70 15.92
N VAL A 135 -1.74 -2.75 15.01
CA VAL A 135 -1.62 -1.32 15.33
C VAL A 135 -2.92 -0.73 15.88
N ILE A 136 -4.07 -1.16 15.36
CA ILE A 136 -5.39 -0.77 15.90
C ILE A 136 -5.56 -1.34 17.31
N HIS A 137 -5.30 -2.63 17.52
CA HIS A 137 -5.45 -3.27 18.84
C HIS A 137 -4.57 -2.61 19.92
N ILE A 138 -3.30 -2.30 19.60
CA ILE A 138 -2.45 -1.59 20.57
C ILE A 138 -2.97 -0.17 20.83
N SER A 139 -3.51 0.53 19.82
CA SER A 139 -4.13 1.84 20.03
C SER A 139 -5.36 1.76 20.93
N GLU A 140 -6.22 0.76 20.76
CA GLU A 140 -7.38 0.52 21.62
C GLU A 140 -6.94 0.23 23.07
N THR A 141 -5.87 -0.56 23.23
CA THR A 141 -5.28 -0.86 24.54
C THR A 141 -4.70 0.40 25.19
N MET A 142 -4.04 1.28 24.43
CA MET A 142 -3.52 2.56 24.91
C MET A 142 -4.63 3.53 25.29
N ASP A 143 -5.74 3.56 24.54
CA ASP A 143 -6.92 4.35 24.90
C ASP A 143 -7.54 3.87 26.22
N ALA A 144 -7.66 2.56 26.43
CA ALA A 144 -8.11 1.99 27.69
C ALA A 144 -7.16 2.34 28.86
N ALA A 145 -5.84 2.19 28.67
CA ALA A 145 -4.84 2.56 29.65
C ALA A 145 -4.91 4.05 30.02
N SER A 146 -5.05 4.93 29.01
CA SER A 146 -5.17 6.38 29.20
C SER A 146 -6.43 6.75 29.98
N ASN A 147 -7.56 6.14 29.64
CA ASN A 147 -8.84 6.39 30.32
C ASN A 147 -8.80 5.90 31.77
N ASN A 148 -8.25 4.71 32.01
CA ASN A 148 -8.13 4.15 33.36
C ASN A 148 -7.20 4.99 34.24
N LEU A 149 -6.05 5.41 33.70
CA LEU A 149 -5.13 6.25 34.45
C LEU A 149 -5.74 7.62 34.76
N GLY A 150 -6.43 8.25 33.80
CA GLY A 150 -7.16 9.49 34.06
C GLY A 150 -8.33 9.33 35.05
N ALA A 151 -8.92 8.14 35.18
CA ALA A 151 -9.87 7.84 36.25
C ALA A 151 -9.17 7.74 37.62
N ILE A 152 -8.04 7.04 37.70
CA ILE A 152 -7.23 6.93 38.94
C ILE A 152 -6.76 8.30 39.43
N VAL A 153 -6.28 9.18 38.54
CA VAL A 153 -5.88 10.54 38.91
C VAL A 153 -7.06 11.32 39.48
N ARG A 154 -8.23 11.27 38.84
CA ARG A 154 -9.44 11.95 39.32
C ARG A 154 -9.91 11.42 40.67
N ASP A 155 -9.92 10.10 40.86
CA ASP A 155 -10.33 9.49 42.12
C ASP A 155 -9.37 9.85 43.26
N HIS A 156 -8.07 9.90 42.96
CA HIS A 156 -7.06 10.36 43.90
C HIS A 156 -7.24 11.85 44.27
N ASP A 157 -7.54 12.72 43.31
CA ASP A 157 -7.80 14.14 43.58
C ASP A 157 -9.06 14.33 44.44
N LEU A 158 -10.15 13.62 44.14
CA LEU A 158 -11.37 13.61 44.97
C LEU A 158 -11.08 13.11 46.40
N TRP A 159 -10.24 12.08 46.52
CA TRP A 159 -9.83 11.57 47.83
C TRP A 159 -9.03 12.62 48.61
N ILE A 160 -8.09 13.31 47.97
CA ILE A 160 -7.33 14.42 48.59
C ILE A 160 -8.27 15.53 49.07
N GLU A 161 -9.24 15.94 48.25
CA GLU A 161 -10.20 16.99 48.61
C GLU A 161 -11.06 16.60 49.83
N SER A 162 -11.40 15.31 49.93
CA SER A 162 -12.16 14.77 51.06
C SER A 162 -11.34 14.61 52.35
N ASN A 163 -10.00 14.60 52.26
CA ASN A 163 -9.11 14.33 53.38
C ASN A 163 -8.16 15.52 53.66
N PRO A 164 -8.52 16.45 54.58
CA PRO A 164 -7.80 17.70 54.80
C PRO A 164 -6.37 17.54 55.36
N HIS A 165 -5.97 16.32 55.76
CA HIS A 165 -4.62 16.00 56.22
C HIS A 165 -3.71 15.53 55.07
N SER A 166 -3.56 16.36 54.03
CA SER A 166 -2.67 16.06 52.90
C SER A 166 -1.19 16.12 53.32
N SER A 167 -0.55 14.94 53.37
CA SER A 167 0.87 14.82 53.70
C SER A 167 1.78 15.26 52.54
N ALA A 168 3.06 15.49 52.81
CA ALA A 168 4.05 15.70 51.75
C ALA A 168 4.18 14.48 50.81
N ALA A 169 3.87 13.28 51.29
CA ALA A 169 3.88 12.05 50.48
C ALA A 169 2.72 12.05 49.48
N THR A 170 1.51 12.41 49.91
CA THR A 170 0.32 12.54 49.07
C THR A 170 0.53 13.55 47.92
N LYS A 171 1.14 14.71 48.22
CA LYS A 171 1.47 15.70 47.17
C LYS A 171 2.52 15.18 46.18
N ARG A 172 3.47 14.36 46.63
CA ARG A 172 4.46 13.73 45.74
C ARG A 172 3.79 12.68 44.86
N LEU A 173 2.89 11.87 45.42
CA LEU A 173 2.14 10.87 44.70
C LEU A 173 1.24 11.52 43.63
N SER A 174 0.48 12.57 43.97
CA SER A 174 -0.32 13.36 43.01
C SER A 174 0.50 13.75 41.78
N LYS A 175 1.69 14.33 42.00
CA LYS A 175 2.60 14.71 40.90
C LYS A 175 3.10 13.52 40.10
N ALA A 176 3.39 12.39 40.77
CA ALA A 176 3.86 11.19 40.12
C ALA A 176 2.75 10.52 39.29
N LEU A 177 1.51 10.55 39.75
CA LEU A 177 0.33 10.07 39.00
C LEU A 177 0.06 10.94 37.78
N LEU A 178 0.06 12.27 37.93
CA LEU A 178 -0.06 13.22 36.82
C LEU A 178 1.06 13.04 35.78
N LEU A 179 2.29 12.77 36.22
CA LEU A 179 3.39 12.48 35.29
C LEU A 179 3.11 11.21 34.47
N ARG A 180 2.65 10.13 35.13
CA ARG A 180 2.32 8.87 34.45
C ARG A 180 1.14 9.03 33.50
N GLU A 181 0.12 9.79 33.88
CA GLU A 181 -1.02 10.12 33.02
C GLU A 181 -0.56 10.81 31.73
N ASN A 182 0.31 11.82 31.88
CA ASN A 182 0.89 12.51 30.72
C ASN A 182 1.74 11.57 29.87
N MET A 183 2.51 10.66 30.46
CA MET A 183 3.30 9.66 29.71
C MET A 183 2.40 8.74 28.87
N ILE A 184 1.37 8.15 29.47
CA ILE A 184 0.41 7.29 28.74
C ILE A 184 -0.32 8.08 27.65
N SER A 185 -0.74 9.31 27.95
CA SER A 185 -1.38 10.18 26.95
C SER A 185 -0.47 10.43 25.74
N ASN A 186 0.81 10.69 25.98
CA ASN A 186 1.82 10.83 24.92
C ASN A 186 2.02 9.53 24.11
N LEU A 187 2.05 8.38 24.77
CA LEU A 187 2.11 7.07 24.11
C LEU A 187 0.85 6.82 23.27
N ASN A 188 -0.32 7.19 23.77
CA ASN A 188 -1.58 7.09 23.06
C ASN A 188 -1.60 7.96 21.78
N PHE A 189 -1.13 9.22 21.86
CA PHE A 189 -0.97 10.05 20.66
C PHE A 189 -0.07 9.38 19.61
N ARG A 190 0.99 8.70 20.04
CA ARG A 190 1.88 7.97 19.14
C ARG A 190 1.22 6.72 18.55
N ALA A 191 0.42 5.99 19.32
CA ALA A 191 -0.37 4.86 18.81
C ALA A 191 -1.36 5.33 17.72
N LYS A 192 -2.09 6.41 17.97
CA LYS A 192 -2.98 7.05 16.98
C LYS A 192 -2.25 7.55 15.73
N ALA A 193 -1.01 8.03 15.90
CA ALA A 193 -0.16 8.37 14.77
C ALA A 193 0.23 7.14 13.93
N PHE A 194 0.47 5.98 14.55
CA PHE A 194 0.71 4.74 13.82
C PHE A 194 -0.53 4.27 13.05
N VAL A 195 -1.72 4.35 13.64
CA VAL A 195 -2.98 4.05 12.94
C VAL A 195 -3.13 4.92 11.69
N SER A 196 -2.95 6.25 11.84
CA SER A 196 -3.00 7.20 10.71
C SER A 196 -1.96 6.89 9.62
N ARG A 197 -0.75 6.46 10.02
CA ARG A 197 0.31 6.08 9.05
C ARG A 197 -0.06 4.81 8.28
N MET A 198 -0.60 3.80 8.96
CA MET A 198 -1.04 2.56 8.32
C MET A 198 -2.18 2.81 7.34
N ASP A 199 -3.16 3.63 7.70
CA ASP A 199 -4.25 4.03 6.81
C ASP A 199 -3.73 4.75 5.54
N ASN A 200 -2.76 5.66 5.70
CA ASN A 200 -2.13 6.31 4.56
C ASN A 200 -1.37 5.32 3.65
N GLU A 201 -0.67 4.33 4.21
CA GLU A 201 0.03 3.31 3.42
C GLU A 201 -0.94 2.35 2.71
N ILE A 202 -2.06 1.99 3.33
CA ILE A 202 -3.14 1.22 2.69
C ILE A 202 -3.76 2.01 1.53
N LYS A 203 -4.08 3.28 1.73
CA LYS A 203 -4.59 4.18 0.68
C LYS A 203 -3.58 4.33 -0.47
N CYS A 204 -2.30 4.50 -0.14
CA CYS A 204 -1.23 4.55 -1.14
C CYS A 204 -1.15 3.25 -1.95
N ALA A 205 -1.24 2.09 -1.29
CA ALA A 205 -1.26 0.77 -1.94
C ALA A 205 -2.44 0.66 -2.91
N SER A 206 -3.65 1.03 -2.48
CA SER A 206 -4.86 0.97 -3.30
C SER A 206 -4.78 1.90 -4.52
N ASN A 207 -4.29 3.13 -4.32
CA ASN A 207 -4.11 4.08 -5.42
C ASN A 207 -3.07 3.57 -6.43
N PHE A 208 -2.02 2.91 -5.95
CA PHE A 208 -1.00 2.32 -6.82
C PHE A 208 -1.57 1.21 -7.70
N VAL A 209 -2.38 0.30 -7.13
CA VAL A 209 -3.09 -0.75 -7.89
C VAL A 209 -4.00 -0.11 -8.95
N ALA A 210 -4.78 0.91 -8.60
CA ALA A 210 -5.65 1.60 -9.55
C ALA A 210 -4.88 2.28 -10.70
N VAL A 211 -3.69 2.83 -10.43
CA VAL A 211 -2.80 3.37 -11.48
C VAL A 211 -2.26 2.24 -12.36
N GLY A 212 -1.90 1.09 -11.79
CA GLY A 212 -1.51 -0.11 -12.52
C GLY A 212 -2.59 -0.55 -13.51
N ASP A 213 -3.82 -0.75 -13.03
CA ASP A 213 -4.97 -1.15 -13.85
C ASP A 213 -5.25 -0.14 -14.97
N SER A 214 -5.14 1.15 -14.66
CA SER A 214 -5.32 2.23 -15.65
C SER A 214 -4.26 2.18 -16.76
N ASN A 215 -3.02 1.84 -16.42
CA ASN A 215 -1.93 1.70 -17.40
C ASN A 215 -2.12 0.46 -18.28
N ILE A 216 -2.54 -0.67 -17.70
CA ILE A 216 -2.87 -1.90 -18.44
C ILE A 216 -4.03 -1.62 -19.40
N SER A 217 -5.11 -1.00 -18.92
CA SER A 217 -6.27 -0.61 -19.73
C SER A 217 -5.88 0.31 -20.90
N LYS A 218 -5.01 1.30 -20.66
CA LYS A 218 -4.46 2.15 -21.74
C LYS A 218 -3.64 1.35 -22.74
N GLY A 219 -2.86 0.36 -22.29
CA GLY A 219 -2.12 -0.57 -23.14
C GLY A 219 -3.04 -1.35 -24.06
N ILE A 220 -4.08 -1.97 -23.49
CA ILE A 220 -5.12 -2.71 -24.23
C ILE A 220 -5.82 -1.78 -25.22
N LEU A 221 -6.29 -0.61 -24.79
CA LEU A 221 -6.95 0.35 -25.68
C LEU A 221 -6.05 0.80 -26.83
N LYS A 222 -4.75 1.00 -26.58
CA LYS A 222 -3.78 1.33 -27.63
C LYS A 222 -3.61 0.17 -28.60
N GLN A 223 -3.53 -1.06 -28.10
CA GLN A 223 -3.44 -2.26 -28.93
C GLN A 223 -4.72 -2.46 -29.77
N THR A 224 -5.89 -2.43 -29.16
CA THR A 224 -7.19 -2.53 -29.86
C THR A 224 -7.38 -1.40 -30.88
N ARG A 225 -6.96 -0.17 -30.56
CA ARG A 225 -7.00 0.94 -31.52
C ARG A 225 -6.12 0.66 -32.73
N ASN A 226 -4.92 0.11 -32.53
CA ASN A 226 -4.02 -0.24 -33.62
C ASN A 226 -4.58 -1.41 -34.46
N GLU A 227 -5.12 -2.44 -33.82
CA GLU A 227 -5.79 -3.56 -34.49
C GLU A 227 -7.00 -3.07 -35.31
N GLY A 228 -7.81 -2.16 -34.74
CA GLY A 228 -8.93 -1.53 -35.43
C GLY A 228 -8.49 -0.67 -36.63
N LYS A 229 -7.36 0.06 -36.52
CA LYS A 229 -6.76 0.79 -37.64
C LYS A 229 -6.37 -0.17 -38.77
N VAL A 230 -5.61 -1.23 -38.44
CA VAL A 230 -5.18 -2.24 -39.44
C VAL A 230 -6.37 -2.91 -40.11
N LEU A 231 -7.39 -3.29 -39.35
CA LEU A 231 -8.61 -3.90 -39.89
C LEU A 231 -9.36 -2.93 -40.81
N SER A 232 -9.59 -1.69 -40.36
CA SER A 232 -10.26 -0.65 -41.15
C SER A 232 -9.52 -0.35 -42.45
N ASP A 233 -8.19 -0.27 -42.41
CA ASP A 233 -7.35 -0.04 -43.58
C ASP A 233 -7.46 -1.20 -44.57
N THR A 234 -7.46 -2.44 -44.07
CA THR A 234 -7.63 -3.65 -44.90
C THR A 234 -9.00 -3.71 -45.57
N VAL A 235 -10.08 -3.46 -44.82
CA VAL A 235 -11.45 -3.45 -45.37
C VAL A 235 -11.63 -2.31 -46.38
N SER A 236 -11.03 -1.14 -46.13
CA SER A 236 -11.07 -0.01 -47.06
C SER A 236 -10.36 -0.34 -48.37
N ALA A 237 -9.18 -0.97 -48.31
CA ALA A 237 -8.47 -1.44 -49.51
C ALA A 237 -9.30 -2.47 -50.29
N LEU A 238 -9.94 -3.42 -49.60
CA LEU A 238 -10.75 -4.47 -50.20
C LEU A 238 -12.01 -3.90 -50.90
N THR A 239 -12.66 -2.92 -50.28
CA THR A 239 -13.83 -2.25 -50.85
C THR A 239 -13.45 -1.40 -52.07
N LEU A 240 -12.34 -0.66 -52.02
CA LEU A 240 -11.81 0.06 -53.19
C LEU A 240 -11.47 -0.86 -54.37
N LEU A 241 -11.00 -2.08 -54.09
CA LEU A 241 -10.68 -3.07 -55.12
C LEU A 241 -11.95 -3.66 -55.76
N PHE A 242 -12.92 -4.10 -54.95
CA PHE A 242 -14.08 -4.84 -55.44
C PHE A 242 -15.27 -3.98 -55.84
N LEU A 243 -15.47 -2.78 -55.26
CA LEU A 243 -16.64 -1.94 -55.55
C LEU A 243 -16.72 -1.53 -57.04
N PRO A 244 -15.63 -1.07 -57.71
CA PRO A 244 -15.70 -0.71 -59.12
C PRO A 244 -15.93 -1.92 -60.02
N SER A 245 -15.25 -3.04 -59.72
CA SER A 245 -15.41 -4.30 -60.46
C SER A 245 -16.84 -4.84 -60.35
N THR A 246 -17.42 -4.81 -59.15
CA THR A 246 -18.78 -5.28 -58.89
C THR A 246 -19.82 -4.38 -59.56
N PHE A 247 -19.65 -3.06 -59.53
CA PHE A 247 -20.55 -2.11 -60.20
C PHE A 247 -20.57 -2.33 -61.73
N ILE A 248 -19.39 -2.47 -62.33
CA ILE A 248 -19.24 -2.68 -63.78
C ILE A 248 -19.75 -4.07 -64.17
N SER A 249 -19.53 -5.09 -63.33
CA SER A 249 -20.09 -6.42 -63.51
C SER A 249 -21.61 -6.43 -63.44
N GLY A 250 -22.22 -5.66 -62.54
CA GLY A 250 -23.68 -5.53 -62.45
C GLY A 250 -24.28 -4.80 -63.66
N PHE A 251 -23.65 -3.71 -64.10
CA PHE A 251 -24.08 -2.94 -65.26
C PHE A 251 -24.05 -3.75 -66.57
N PHE A 252 -23.00 -4.54 -66.77
CA PHE A 252 -22.83 -5.36 -67.99
C PHE A 252 -23.40 -6.78 -67.88
N GLY A 253 -23.56 -7.32 -66.67
CA GLY A 253 -24.00 -8.71 -66.46
C GLY A 253 -25.41 -9.01 -66.98
N MET A 254 -26.31 -8.02 -67.03
CA MET A 254 -27.66 -8.21 -67.56
C MET A 254 -27.76 -8.11 -69.08
N ASN A 255 -26.78 -7.52 -69.76
CA ASN A 255 -26.91 -7.15 -71.19
C ASN A 255 -26.05 -8.00 -72.13
N PHE A 256 -25.12 -8.81 -71.60
CA PHE A 256 -24.10 -9.50 -72.41
C PHE A 256 -24.30 -11.01 -72.57
N PHE A 257 -25.18 -11.63 -71.80
CA PHE A 257 -25.47 -13.07 -71.85
C PHE A 257 -26.91 -13.30 -72.31
N THR A 258 -27.06 -13.77 -73.54
CA THR A 258 -28.34 -14.21 -74.10
C THR A 258 -28.39 -15.73 -74.09
N LEU A 259 -29.49 -16.26 -73.56
CA LEU A 259 -29.67 -17.69 -73.31
C LEU A 259 -30.62 -18.20 -74.39
N GLU A 260 -30.06 -18.67 -75.50
CA GLU A 260 -30.86 -19.13 -76.63
C GLU A 260 -31.14 -20.64 -76.48
N SER A 261 -32.43 -20.98 -76.43
CA SER A 261 -32.91 -22.37 -76.38
C SER A 261 -33.07 -22.88 -77.80
N ASN A 262 -32.11 -23.68 -78.28
CA ASN A 262 -32.25 -24.33 -79.58
C ASN A 262 -33.23 -25.53 -79.46
N GLN A 263 -34.38 -25.42 -80.11
CA GLN A 263 -35.48 -26.40 -80.02
C GLN A 263 -35.15 -27.79 -80.60
N THR A 264 -34.00 -27.98 -81.25
CA THR A 264 -33.67 -29.26 -81.93
C THR A 264 -32.76 -30.18 -81.12
N THR A 265 -32.02 -29.64 -80.14
CA THR A 265 -31.15 -30.42 -79.25
C THR A 265 -31.18 -29.73 -77.90
N GLN A 266 -31.81 -30.32 -76.88
CA GLN A 266 -31.88 -29.79 -75.51
C GLN A 266 -30.47 -29.60 -74.88
N LYS A 267 -29.74 -28.58 -75.31
CA LYS A 267 -28.49 -28.13 -74.72
C LYS A 267 -28.50 -26.61 -74.70
N LEU A 268 -28.43 -26.07 -73.49
CA LEU A 268 -28.22 -24.65 -73.24
C LEU A 268 -26.78 -24.30 -73.63
N GLN A 269 -26.60 -23.47 -74.66
CA GLN A 269 -25.30 -22.89 -75.01
C GLN A 269 -25.27 -21.43 -74.60
N TRP A 270 -24.23 -21.06 -73.84
CA TRP A 270 -23.97 -19.69 -73.43
C TRP A 270 -23.23 -18.96 -74.55
N GLU A 271 -23.91 -18.11 -75.32
CA GLU A 271 -23.22 -17.23 -76.27
C GLU A 271 -22.82 -15.92 -75.59
N THR A 272 -21.52 -15.65 -75.56
CA THR A 272 -20.98 -14.39 -75.01
C THR A 272 -20.89 -13.35 -76.11
N HIS A 273 -21.49 -12.17 -75.92
CA HIS A 273 -21.44 -11.12 -76.92
C HIS A 273 -19.99 -10.64 -77.19
N PRO A 274 -19.55 -10.45 -78.45
CA PRO A 274 -18.14 -10.19 -78.83
C PRO A 274 -17.53 -8.87 -78.31
N LYS A 275 -18.32 -8.04 -77.61
CA LYS A 275 -17.89 -6.76 -77.01
C LYS A 275 -17.51 -6.89 -75.52
N ILE A 276 -17.40 -8.10 -75.00
CA ILE A 276 -17.01 -8.36 -73.59
C ILE A 276 -15.67 -7.70 -73.21
N TRP A 277 -14.80 -7.39 -74.17
CA TRP A 277 -13.56 -6.66 -73.94
C TRP A 277 -13.76 -5.26 -73.33
N ILE A 278 -14.90 -4.61 -73.58
CA ILE A 278 -15.25 -3.30 -72.99
C ILE A 278 -15.33 -3.37 -71.45
N PHE A 279 -15.72 -4.52 -70.88
CA PHE A 279 -15.71 -4.74 -69.44
C PHE A 279 -14.29 -4.56 -68.86
N PHE A 280 -13.28 -5.16 -69.49
CA PHE A 280 -11.89 -5.06 -69.03
C PHE A 280 -11.32 -3.66 -69.24
N VAL A 281 -11.65 -3.01 -70.36
CA VAL A 281 -11.20 -1.65 -70.68
C VAL A 281 -11.78 -0.61 -69.73
N CYS A 282 -13.00 -0.81 -69.22
CA CYS A 282 -13.58 0.12 -68.24
C CYS A 282 -13.18 -0.22 -66.79
N SER A 283 -13.15 -1.50 -66.41
CA SER A 283 -12.88 -1.90 -65.02
C SER A 283 -11.44 -1.68 -64.59
N ILE A 284 -10.47 -2.07 -65.42
CA ILE A 284 -9.06 -2.01 -65.05
C ILE A 284 -8.61 -0.56 -64.76
N PRO A 285 -8.89 0.45 -65.61
CA PRO A 285 -8.46 1.82 -65.35
C PRO A 285 -9.14 2.45 -64.14
N ILE A 286 -10.41 2.14 -63.89
CA ILE A 286 -11.14 2.70 -62.74
C ILE A 286 -10.59 2.11 -61.43
N THR A 287 -10.30 0.81 -61.39
CA THR A 287 -9.66 0.18 -60.23
C THR A 287 -8.23 0.69 -60.02
N ILE A 288 -7.44 0.86 -61.09
CA ILE A 288 -6.09 1.45 -61.00
C ILE A 288 -6.16 2.89 -60.46
N LEU A 289 -7.10 3.70 -60.95
CA LEU A 289 -7.25 5.08 -60.49
C LEU A 289 -7.67 5.15 -59.02
N GLY A 290 -8.61 4.29 -58.59
CA GLY A 290 -9.02 4.18 -57.19
C GLY A 290 -7.89 3.72 -56.27
N PHE A 291 -7.13 2.72 -56.70
CA PHE A 291 -5.97 2.22 -55.97
C PHE A 291 -4.84 3.25 -55.91
N PHE A 292 -4.57 3.95 -57.01
CA PHE A 292 -3.56 5.02 -57.08
C PHE A 292 -3.93 6.19 -56.17
N HIS A 293 -5.20 6.60 -56.14
CA HIS A 293 -5.68 7.62 -55.21
C HIS A 293 -5.56 7.17 -53.74
N PHE A 294 -5.87 5.91 -53.44
CA PHE A 294 -5.69 5.35 -52.09
C PHE A 294 -4.21 5.31 -51.69
N MET A 295 -3.34 4.85 -52.58
CA MET A 295 -1.90 4.73 -52.34
C MET A 295 -1.24 6.11 -52.17
N LEU A 296 -1.59 7.09 -53.01
CA LEU A 296 -1.18 8.49 -52.82
C LEU A 296 -1.68 9.07 -51.50
N LYS A 297 -2.94 8.83 -51.13
CA LYS A 297 -3.49 9.32 -49.87
C LYS A 297 -2.82 8.65 -48.67
N PHE A 298 -2.47 7.37 -48.77
CA PHE A 298 -1.78 6.61 -47.74
C PHE A 298 -0.34 7.10 -47.55
N GLU A 299 0.43 7.25 -48.64
CA GLU A 299 1.79 7.82 -48.58
C GLU A 299 1.77 9.26 -48.07
N PHE A 300 0.81 10.07 -48.50
CA PHE A 300 0.67 11.45 -48.03
C PHE A 300 0.29 11.52 -46.55
N HIS A 301 -0.59 10.63 -46.06
CA HIS A 301 -0.94 10.57 -44.64
C HIS A 301 0.22 10.07 -43.78
N GLY A 302 0.98 9.07 -44.24
CA GLY A 302 2.20 8.60 -43.58
C GLY A 302 3.28 9.69 -43.50
N PHE A 303 3.46 10.45 -44.57
CA PHE A 303 4.36 11.62 -44.59
C PHE A 303 3.91 12.73 -43.63
N ILE A 304 2.60 12.97 -43.50
CA ILE A 304 2.04 13.96 -42.55
C ILE A 304 2.21 13.50 -41.09
N GLU A 305 1.99 12.21 -40.77
CA GLU A 305 2.20 11.69 -39.41
C GLU A 305 3.68 11.75 -39.00
N ASP A 306 4.61 11.43 -39.91
CA ASP A 306 6.06 11.47 -39.67
C ASP A 306 6.57 12.91 -39.44
N THR A 307 6.10 13.86 -40.27
CA THR A 307 6.43 15.29 -40.10
C THR A 307 5.87 15.87 -38.80
N GLN A 308 4.68 15.45 -38.34
CA GLN A 308 4.15 15.85 -37.04
C GLN A 308 4.93 15.26 -35.85
N GLY A 309 5.44 14.02 -35.97
CA GLY A 309 6.32 13.39 -34.98
C GLY A 309 7.63 14.15 -34.83
N PHE A 310 8.28 14.44 -35.96
CA PHE A 310 9.54 15.21 -36.02
C PHE A 310 9.41 16.61 -35.42
N ILE A 311 8.32 17.33 -35.71
CA ILE A 311 8.07 18.67 -35.14
C ILE A 311 7.93 18.59 -33.61
N ARG A 312 7.22 17.58 -33.09
CA ARG A 312 7.00 17.40 -31.64
C ARG A 312 8.31 17.14 -30.88
N ASP A 313 9.20 16.33 -31.45
CA ASP A 313 10.51 16.04 -30.87
C ASP A 313 11.43 17.26 -30.86
N ILE A 314 11.39 18.09 -31.92
CA ILE A 314 12.08 19.39 -31.95
C ILE A 314 11.57 20.33 -30.85
N PHE A 315 10.24 20.41 -30.66
CA PHE A 315 9.68 21.27 -29.61
C PHE A 315 9.99 20.76 -28.20
N HIS A 316 10.07 19.44 -27.99
CA HIS A 316 10.53 18.88 -26.71
C HIS A 316 12.02 19.12 -26.46
N GLN A 317 12.88 19.03 -27.48
CA GLN A 317 14.31 19.40 -27.35
C GLN A 317 14.51 20.90 -27.11
N GLY A 318 13.68 21.77 -27.71
CA GLY A 318 13.70 23.20 -27.45
C GLY A 318 13.37 23.54 -25.98
N LYS A 319 12.38 22.85 -25.40
CA LYS A 319 11.95 23.09 -24.02
C LYS A 319 12.94 22.57 -22.96
N VAL A 320 13.72 21.54 -23.28
CA VAL A 320 14.82 21.05 -22.41
C VAL A 320 16.03 21.99 -22.45
N SER A 321 16.31 22.59 -23.61
CA SER A 321 17.42 23.53 -23.79
C SER A 321 17.20 24.88 -23.09
N ASP A 322 15.94 25.31 -22.95
CA ASP A 322 15.59 26.58 -22.28
C ASP A 322 15.49 26.45 -20.74
N LEU A 323 15.34 25.25 -20.19
CA LEU A 323 15.34 25.05 -18.73
C LEU A 323 16.75 24.97 -18.12
N GLU A 324 17.80 24.74 -18.93
CA GLU A 324 19.19 24.60 -18.45
C GLU A 324 19.95 25.94 -18.35
N LYS A 325 19.37 27.06 -18.79
CA LYS A 325 19.99 28.41 -18.68
C LYS A 325 19.52 29.25 -17.49
N SER A 326 18.69 28.72 -16.60
CA SER A 326 18.20 29.44 -15.42
C SER A 326 18.44 28.67 -14.13
N LYS A 327 19.68 28.75 -13.61
CA LYS A 327 20.02 28.83 -12.17
C LYS A 327 21.55 28.80 -11.97
N PRO A 328 22.14 29.73 -11.19
CA PRO A 328 23.53 29.63 -10.78
C PRO A 328 23.65 28.87 -9.45
N GLY A 329 24.71 28.07 -9.30
CA GLY A 329 25.25 27.74 -7.97
C GLY A 329 25.66 26.29 -7.70
N LYS A 330 26.97 26.07 -7.81
CA LYS A 330 27.85 25.32 -6.88
C LYS A 330 28.12 23.81 -7.06
N VAL A 331 29.44 23.58 -7.25
CA VAL A 331 30.34 22.51 -6.78
C VAL A 331 30.53 21.25 -7.64
N ARG A 332 31.61 21.37 -8.43
CA ARG A 332 32.57 20.38 -8.91
C ARG A 332 32.78 19.16 -7.99
N TYR A 333 32.65 17.96 -8.56
CA TYR A 333 33.55 16.83 -8.30
C TYR A 333 33.86 16.09 -9.60
N LEU A 334 35.15 15.99 -9.92
CA LEU A 334 35.69 15.15 -10.98
C LEU A 334 35.62 13.67 -10.56
N LYS A 335 35.18 12.80 -11.46
CA LYS A 335 35.83 11.49 -11.64
C LYS A 335 35.66 10.96 -13.08
N LYS A 336 36.79 10.87 -13.78
CA LYS A 336 37.00 10.24 -15.09
C LYS A 336 36.69 8.74 -15.03
N SER A 337 36.01 8.19 -16.04
CA SER A 337 36.40 6.93 -16.69
C SER A 337 35.73 6.81 -18.08
N LYS A 338 36.49 6.27 -19.03
CA LYS A 338 36.25 6.18 -20.50
C LYS A 338 35.16 5.13 -20.84
N PRO A 339 34.46 5.23 -21.99
CA PRO A 339 33.74 4.09 -22.55
C PRO A 339 34.67 3.26 -23.43
N GLY A 340 34.78 1.96 -23.14
CA GLY A 340 35.38 0.97 -24.02
C GLY A 340 34.32 0.39 -24.94
N THR A 341 34.54 0.57 -26.24
CA THR A 341 33.77 -0.02 -27.33
C THR A 341 34.04 -1.53 -27.40
N SER A 342 33.01 -2.37 -27.27
CA SER A 342 33.01 -3.72 -27.84
C SER A 342 31.57 -4.23 -27.95
N ARG A 343 31.09 -4.33 -29.20
CA ARG A 343 29.83 -4.99 -29.55
C ARG A 343 30.15 -5.94 -30.70
N ASN A 344 30.43 -7.19 -30.36
CA ASN A 344 30.33 -8.33 -31.26
C ASN A 344 29.36 -9.30 -30.61
N PHE A 345 28.20 -9.52 -31.22
CA PHE A 345 27.43 -10.73 -30.99
C PHE A 345 26.82 -11.19 -32.30
N GLY A 346 27.31 -12.35 -32.73
CA GLY A 346 26.88 -13.06 -33.91
C GLY A 346 25.52 -13.72 -33.72
N PHE A 347 24.93 -14.00 -34.88
CA PHE A 347 23.80 -14.89 -35.09
C PHE A 347 23.99 -16.24 -34.39
N SER A 348 22.94 -16.70 -33.70
CA SER A 348 22.59 -18.13 -33.75
C SER A 348 21.08 -18.32 -33.54
N ARG A 349 20.47 -18.95 -34.54
CA ARG A 349 19.12 -19.53 -34.50
C ARG A 349 19.09 -20.66 -33.48
N ARG A 350 17.97 -20.83 -32.78
CA ARG A 350 17.43 -22.16 -32.47
C ARG A 350 15.92 -22.08 -32.28
N ALA A 351 15.21 -22.75 -33.18
CA ALA A 351 13.82 -23.12 -33.07
C ALA A 351 13.67 -24.33 -32.14
N THR A 352 12.60 -24.37 -31.36
CA THR A 352 12.02 -25.62 -30.85
C THR A 352 10.50 -25.49 -30.81
N LEU A 353 9.86 -26.37 -31.57
CA LEU A 353 8.45 -26.72 -31.54
C LEU A 353 7.98 -27.00 -30.12
N HIS A 354 6.74 -26.62 -29.80
CA HIS A 354 5.91 -27.39 -28.88
C HIS A 354 4.52 -27.59 -29.49
N THR A 355 4.25 -28.86 -29.79
CA THR A 355 2.92 -29.43 -30.00
C THR A 355 2.22 -29.56 -28.64
N THR A 356 0.91 -29.30 -28.65
CA THR A 356 -0.04 -29.72 -27.61
C THR A 356 -1.09 -30.63 -28.25
N PRO A 357 -1.68 -31.56 -27.47
CA PRO A 357 -2.61 -32.58 -27.97
C PRO A 357 -3.92 -32.01 -28.53
#